data_AF-B0PH17-F1
#
_entry.id   AF-B0PH17-F1
#
_cell.length_a   1.000
_cell.length_b   1.000
_cell.length_c   1.000
_cell.angle_alpha   90.00
_cell.angle_beta   90.00
_cell.angle_gamma   90.00
#
_symmetry.space_group_name_H-M   'P 1'
#
loop_
_entity.id
_entity.type
_entity.pdbx_description
1 polymer ?
#
loop_
_entity_poly.entity_id
_entity_poly.type
_entity_poly.pdbx_seq_one_letter_code
_entity_poly.pdbx_strand_id
1 'polypeptide(L)'
;MQKKQPVRMCSGCAAHRPKRELVRVVRTPEGTILLDPGGKKSGRGAYLCPDAACLKKARKARRLERALDCAIPDEVYARLEQELGETPHE
;
A
#
# COMPACT_ATOMS: atom_id res chain seq x y z
N MET A 1 10.75 4.17 28.34
CA MET A 1 10.24 3.05 27.53
C MET A 1 10.55 3.27 26.05
N GLN A 2 11.36 2.43 25.42
CA GLN A 2 11.55 2.48 23.97
C GLN A 2 10.23 2.05 23.30
N LYS A 3 9.59 2.95 22.55
CA LYS A 3 8.39 2.62 21.77
C LYS A 3 8.79 1.59 20.71
N LYS A 4 8.35 0.33 20.87
CA LYS A 4 8.53 -0.71 19.84
C LYS A 4 7.96 -0.17 18.52
N GLN A 5 8.81 -0.05 17.51
CA GLN A 5 8.37 0.41 16.21
C GLN A 5 7.45 -0.65 15.61
N PRO A 6 6.20 -0.31 15.26
CA PRO A 6 5.28 -1.29 14.71
C PRO A 6 5.82 -1.78 13.38
N VAL A 7 6.01 -3.09 13.25
CA VAL A 7 6.32 -3.75 11.99
C VAL A 7 5.03 -4.13 11.28
N ARG A 8 5.07 -4.10 9.95
CA ARG A 8 3.98 -4.53 9.08
C ARG A 8 4.55 -5.41 7.97
N MET A 9 3.70 -6.30 7.46
CA MET A 9 4.05 -7.16 6.34
C MET A 9 3.66 -6.47 5.04
N CYS A 10 4.58 -6.40 4.09
CA CYS A 10 4.29 -5.90 2.75
C CYS A 10 3.43 -6.91 1.97
N SER A 11 2.32 -6.47 1.41
CA SER A 11 1.45 -7.31 0.58
C SER A 11 2.13 -7.76 -0.72
N GLY A 12 3.14 -7.05 -1.21
CA GLY A 12 3.90 -7.44 -2.41
C GLY A 12 4.93 -8.54 -2.14
N CYS A 13 5.95 -8.22 -1.34
CA CYS A 13 7.09 -9.12 -1.09
C CYS A 13 6.90 -10.04 0.13
N ALA A 14 5.83 -9.88 0.92
CA ALA A 14 5.59 -10.60 2.18
C ALA A 14 6.67 -10.41 3.26
N ALA A 15 7.60 -9.47 3.07
CA ALA A 15 8.62 -9.14 4.06
C ALA A 15 8.05 -8.26 5.17
N HIS A 16 8.53 -8.46 6.40
CA HIS A 16 8.26 -7.58 7.51
C HIS A 16 9.19 -6.37 7.46
N ARG A 17 8.62 -5.17 7.46
CA ARG A 17 9.36 -3.91 7.51
C ARG A 17 8.77 -2.97 8.57
N PRO A 18 9.57 -2.03 9.09
CA PRO A 18 9.04 -0.95 9.91
C PRO A 18 7.90 -0.22 9.21
N LYS A 19 6.83 0.11 9.96
CA LYS A 19 5.68 0.87 9.43
C LYS A 19 6.10 2.15 8.70
N ARG A 20 7.20 2.79 9.13
CA ARG A 20 7.72 4.03 8.53
C ARG A 20 8.34 3.83 7.14
N GLU A 21 8.80 2.63 6.82
CA GLU A 21 9.37 2.29 5.51
C GLU A 21 8.31 1.81 4.51
N LEU A 22 7.05 1.70 4.93
CA LEU A 22 5.98 1.15 4.12
C LEU A 22 4.96 2.23 3.80
N VAL A 23 4.46 2.20 2.56
CA VAL A 23 3.28 2.98 2.17
C VAL A 23 2.02 2.17 2.51
N ARG A 24 0.97 2.85 2.98
CA ARG A 24 -0.34 2.23 3.15
C ARG A 24 -1.19 2.55 1.93
N VAL A 25 -1.72 1.54 1.27
CA VAL A 25 -2.83 1.67 0.31
C VAL A 25 -4.12 1.57 1.11
N VAL A 26 -4.99 2.56 1.02
CA VAL A 26 -6.26 2.60 1.76
C VAL A 26 -7.44 2.63 0.81
N ARG A 27 -8.47 1.87 1.12
CA ARG A 27 -9.80 1.97 0.52
C ARG A 27 -10.66 2.83 1.43
N THR A 28 -11.09 3.98 0.93
CA THR A 28 -12.01 4.87 1.64
C THR A 28 -13.42 4.26 1.71
N PRO A 29 -14.29 4.72 2.62
CA PRO A 29 -15.69 4.28 2.68
C PRO A 29 -16.45 4.51 1.37
N GLU A 30 -16.05 5.51 0.58
CA GLU A 30 -16.60 5.82 -0.75
C GLU A 30 -16.19 4.80 -1.83
N GLY A 31 -15.30 3.86 -1.51
CA GLY A 31 -14.80 2.85 -2.45
C GLY A 31 -13.55 3.27 -3.22
N THR A 32 -13.04 4.48 -2.99
CA THR A 32 -11.84 4.99 -3.66
C THR A 32 -10.57 4.43 -3.03
N ILE A 33 -9.61 4.05 -3.85
CA ILE A 33 -8.33 3.50 -3.40
C ILE A 33 -7.23 4.52 -3.64
N LEU A 34 -6.48 4.82 -2.58
CA LEU A 34 -5.49 5.89 -2.56
C LEU A 34 -4.26 5.46 -1.78
N LEU A 35 -3.11 6.08 -2.05
CA LEU A 35 -1.96 6.01 -1.15
C LEU A 35 -2.19 6.90 0.08
N ASP A 36 -1.81 6.39 1.25
CA ASP A 36 -1.90 7.03 2.56
C ASP A 36 -0.58 6.81 3.33
N PRO A 37 0.54 7.43 2.89
CA PRO A 37 1.82 7.33 3.60
C PRO A 37 1.72 7.82 5.05
N GLY A 38 0.79 8.76 5.33
CA GLY A 38 0.54 9.28 6.68
C GLY A 38 -0.26 8.36 7.59
N GLY A 39 -0.95 7.35 7.06
CA GLY A 39 -1.82 6.47 7.83
C GLY A 39 -3.01 7.17 8.49
N LYS A 40 -3.46 8.31 7.94
CA LYS A 40 -4.51 9.16 8.52
C LYS A 40 -5.90 8.88 7.95
N LYS A 41 -5.99 8.24 6.78
CA LYS A 41 -7.26 8.01 6.12
C LYS A 41 -8.02 6.83 6.74
N SER A 42 -9.33 7.01 6.86
CA SER A 42 -10.25 6.00 7.37
C SER A 42 -10.54 4.95 6.31
N GLY A 43 -10.68 3.69 6.73
CA GLY A 43 -11.03 2.57 5.87
C GLY A 43 -10.06 1.39 5.97
N ARG A 44 -10.29 0.37 5.11
CA ARG A 44 -9.44 -0.83 5.05
C ARG A 44 -8.13 -0.46 4.38
N GLY A 45 -7.01 -0.92 4.95
CA GLY A 45 -5.69 -0.57 4.42
C GLY A 45 -4.76 -1.77 4.35
N ALA A 46 -3.94 -1.78 3.31
CA ALA A 46 -2.89 -2.76 3.07
C ALA A 46 -1.53 -2.05 3.03
N TYR A 47 -0.50 -2.68 3.54
CA TYR A 47 0.85 -2.11 3.53
C TYR A 47 1.65 -2.65 2.35
N LEU A 48 2.41 -1.77 1.71
CA LEU A 48 3.26 -2.10 0.56
C LEU A 48 4.61 -1.39 0.73
N CYS A 49 5.68 -1.94 0.15
CA CYS A 49 6.91 -1.18 0.01
C CYS A 49 6.66 0.02 -0.93
N PRO A 50 7.36 1.15 -0.73
CA PRO A 50 7.36 2.30 -1.63
C PRO A 50 8.12 1.95 -2.93
N ASP A 51 7.64 0.92 -3.62
CA ASP A 51 8.32 0.30 -4.75
C ASP A 51 7.28 -0.29 -5.70
N ALA A 52 7.35 0.12 -6.97
CA ALA A 52 6.42 -0.32 -8.00
C ALA A 52 6.48 -1.84 -8.24
N ALA A 53 7.62 -2.50 -8.03
CA ALA A 53 7.72 -3.95 -8.19
C ALA A 53 6.92 -4.69 -7.10
N CYS A 54 6.85 -4.15 -5.88
CA CYS A 54 5.97 -4.69 -4.85
C CYS A 54 4.49 -4.55 -5.23
N LEU A 55 4.10 -3.44 -5.86
CA LEU A 55 2.72 -3.22 -6.31
C LEU A 55 2.34 -4.24 -7.38
N LYS A 56 3.21 -4.43 -8.39
CA LYS A 56 3.04 -5.44 -9.45
C LYS A 56 2.86 -6.84 -8.90
N LYS A 57 3.70 -7.22 -7.92
CA LYS A 57 3.59 -8.53 -7.24
C LYS A 57 2.26 -8.67 -6.50
N ALA A 58 1.85 -7.63 -5.78
CA ALA A 58 0.60 -7.64 -5.03
C ALA A 58 -0.63 -7.71 -5.94
N ARG A 59 -0.60 -6.98 -7.07
CA ARG A 59 -1.60 -7.01 -8.15
C ARG A 59 -1.69 -8.41 -8.78
N LYS A 60 -0.56 -8.98 -9.21
CA LYS A 60 -0.50 -10.33 -9.82
C LYS A 60 -1.09 -11.41 -8.90
N ALA A 61 -0.85 -11.29 -7.60
CA ALA A 61 -1.37 -12.22 -6.60
C ALA A 61 -2.76 -11.84 -6.03
N ARG A 62 -3.40 -10.78 -6.54
CA ARG A 62 -4.67 -10.22 -6.04
C ARG A 62 -4.70 -9.98 -4.53
N ARG A 63 -3.53 -9.66 -3.95
CA ARG A 63 -3.38 -9.49 -2.49
C ARG A 63 -3.97 -8.18 -2.01
N LEU A 64 -3.86 -7.12 -2.82
CA LEU A 64 -4.49 -5.83 -2.50
C LEU A 64 -6.01 -5.92 -2.54
N GLU A 65 -6.57 -6.58 -3.57
CA GLU A 65 -8.01 -6.82 -3.66
C GLU A 65 -8.54 -7.60 -2.45
N ARG A 66 -7.84 -8.65 -2.03
CA ARG A 66 -8.19 -9.42 -0.82
C ARG A 66 -8.06 -8.61 0.47
N ALA A 67 -7.03 -7.78 0.58
CA ALA A 67 -6.80 -6.98 1.79
C ALA A 67 -7.76 -5.79 1.92
N LEU A 68 -8.15 -5.18 0.79
CA LEU A 68 -9.10 -4.07 0.72
C LEU A 68 -10.55 -4.55 0.54
N ASP A 69 -10.72 -5.84 0.25
CA ASP A 69 -12.00 -6.53 0.04
C ASP A 69 -12.83 -5.86 -1.06
N CYS A 70 -12.15 -5.52 -2.16
CA CYS A 70 -12.75 -4.93 -3.36
C CYS A 70 -11.96 -5.30 -4.61
N ALA A 71 -12.64 -5.29 -5.75
CA ALA A 71 -11.96 -5.28 -7.03
C ALA A 71 -11.27 -3.92 -7.23
N ILE A 72 -10.03 -3.95 -7.71
CA ILE A 72 -9.24 -2.76 -8.01
C ILE A 72 -9.11 -2.68 -9.53
N PRO A 73 -9.67 -1.66 -10.20
CA PRO A 73 -9.56 -1.53 -11.64
C PRO A 73 -8.11 -1.22 -12.05
N ASP A 74 -7.77 -1.55 -13.31
CA ASP A 74 -6.42 -1.40 -13.85
C ASP A 74 -5.91 0.03 -13.78
N GLU A 75 -6.80 0.99 -14.06
CA GLU A 75 -6.53 2.43 -13.99
C GLU A 75 -6.02 2.86 -12.61
N VAL A 76 -6.59 2.28 -11.54
CA VAL A 76 -6.17 2.56 -10.17
C VAL A 76 -4.79 1.98 -9.94
N TYR A 77 -4.52 0.76 -10.38
CA TYR A 77 -3.18 0.19 -10.28
C TYR A 77 -2.15 1.02 -11.05
N ALA A 78 -2.45 1.43 -12.28
CA ALA A 78 -1.57 2.27 -13.07
C ALA A 78 -1.27 3.59 -12.36
N ARG A 79 -2.31 4.25 -11.82
CA ARG A 79 -2.17 5.47 -11.02
C ARG A 79 -1.30 5.26 -9.78
N LEU A 80 -1.57 4.22 -8.98
CA LEU A 80 -0.77 3.90 -7.79
C LEU A 80 0.70 3.60 -8.14
N GLU A 81 0.94 3.01 -9.32
CA GLU A 81 2.28 2.70 -9.81
C GLU A 81 3.04 3.96 -10.23
N GLN A 82 2.35 4.93 -10.87
CA GLN A 82 2.90 6.25 -11.15
C GLN A 82 3.23 6.99 -9.85
N GLU A 83 2.30 7.07 -8.90
CA GLU A 83 2.53 7.75 -7.60
C GLU A 83 3.71 7.14 -6.82
N LEU A 84 3.96 5.82 -6.95
CA LEU A 84 5.12 5.14 -6.35
C LEU A 84 6.42 5.36 -7.12
N GLY A 85 6.35 5.40 -8.46
CA GLY A 85 7.52 5.65 -9.31
C GLY A 85 7.95 7.11 -9.33
N GLU A 86 7.00 8.02 -9.11
CA GLU A 86 7.22 9.47 -9.06
C GLU A 86 7.70 9.96 -7.70
N THR A 87 7.87 9.13 -6.66
CA THR A 87 8.39 9.62 -5.37
C THR A 87 9.79 10.19 -5.59
N PRO A 88 9.96 11.53 -5.69
CA PRO A 88 11.26 12.12 -5.86
C PRO A 88 11.87 12.09 -4.47
N HIS A 89 12.97 11.36 -4.32
CA HIS A 89 13.88 11.67 -3.23
C HIS A 89 14.42 13.08 -3.51
N GLU A 90 13.88 14.09 -2.82
CA GLU A 90 14.57 15.37 -2.59
C GLU A 90 14.77 15.56 -1.08
#